data_AF-A0A939V5C5-F1
#
_entry.id   AF-A0A939V5C5-F1
#
_cell.length_a   1.000
_cell.length_b   1.000
_cell.length_c   1.000
_cell.angle_alpha   90.00
_cell.angle_beta   90.00
_cell.angle_gamma   90.00
#
_symmetry.space_group_name_H-M   'P 1'
#
loop_
_entity.id
_entity.type
_entity.pdbx_description
1 polymer ?
#
loop_
_entity_poly.entity_id
_entity_poly.type
_entity_poly.pdbx_seq_one_letter_code
_entity_poly.pdbx_strand_id
1 'polypeptide(L)'
;MQLKDLLSFDDIVIQCHDNPDADSLASGFALYIYFQKNGKDPVFIYRGQNQIMKSNLTIMVEDLGIPVSYEPDFDRVPELLITCDCQYGQKNVTLTPAKTVAVIDHHQVTVDLPELSEVRSSVSSCSTVIWDMMRAEGFNVTENKNLSTALYYGLYTDSNRLSEIFHPLDRDMIDSLIVNKSLITKMSNANISLEELEITGEAILNLEYHEERRYLILRSKPCDPNILGLISDFIIETAGVDVCLAYYVSPSEIKLSVRSCTREIHANELAKFIADGIGGGGGHITKAGATIRPELLTDDADNTINLRMRNYYDRYEVLYADKITLDMEGMQAYEKRDQKLGAVKLADVFPCGTQVEVRTLEGDANFTISDDQYILIGIEGEIWPINEAKLMNSYNITGFKYQGDFEYEPEIKDLATGEVKKVSPFAMTIISPPGSARIFAKPLDHPIKLFTVWNEEKYYSGDIGDYIAVREDDEHDIYVIAGRLFDKLYKPSGIV
;
A
#
# COMPACT_ATOMS: atom_id res chain seq x y z
N MET A 1 6.75 1.37 -30.58
CA MET A 1 8.06 1.71 -31.24
C MET A 1 8.86 0.42 -31.48
N GLN A 2 9.78 0.34 -32.44
CA GLN A 2 10.77 -0.76 -32.55
C GLN A 2 12.16 -0.29 -32.12
N LEU A 3 13.04 -1.19 -31.64
CA LEU A 3 14.40 -0.82 -31.19
C LEU A 3 15.25 -0.30 -32.35
N LYS A 4 15.08 -0.87 -33.53
CA LYS A 4 15.80 -0.42 -34.74
C LYS A 4 15.49 1.02 -35.12
N ASP A 5 14.33 1.56 -34.73
CA ASP A 5 13.96 2.95 -34.99
C ASP A 5 14.89 3.90 -34.22
N LEU A 6 15.48 3.43 -33.11
CA LEU A 6 16.44 4.17 -32.29
C LEU A 6 17.88 4.12 -32.83
N LEU A 7 18.16 3.29 -33.84
CA LEU A 7 19.51 3.20 -34.45
C LEU A 7 19.82 4.39 -35.37
N SER A 8 18.86 5.28 -35.65
CA SER A 8 19.11 6.51 -36.40
C SER A 8 19.91 7.55 -35.62
N PHE A 9 19.96 7.43 -34.29
CA PHE A 9 20.67 8.36 -33.40
C PHE A 9 22.10 7.88 -33.14
N ASP A 10 23.04 8.81 -32.90
CA ASP A 10 24.44 8.47 -32.62
C ASP A 10 24.83 8.74 -31.15
N ASP A 11 24.43 9.88 -30.59
CA ASP A 11 24.67 10.21 -29.18
C ASP A 11 23.51 9.70 -28.30
N ILE A 12 23.64 8.46 -27.84
CA ILE A 12 22.62 7.71 -27.11
C ILE A 12 23.00 7.59 -25.63
N VAL A 13 22.10 8.00 -24.75
CA VAL A 13 22.19 7.78 -23.30
C VAL A 13 21.04 6.90 -22.85
N ILE A 14 21.34 5.85 -22.10
CA ILE A 14 20.37 4.98 -21.43
C ILE A 14 20.39 5.34 -19.95
N GLN A 15 19.23 5.60 -19.37
CA GLN A 15 19.10 6.05 -17.98
C GLN A 15 18.07 5.21 -17.21
N CYS A 16 18.49 4.68 -16.07
CA CYS A 16 17.62 4.08 -15.06
C CYS A 16 16.92 5.14 -14.18
N HIS A 17 15.98 4.70 -13.33
CA HIS A 17 15.50 5.51 -12.21
C HIS A 17 16.60 5.72 -11.14
N ASP A 18 16.38 6.66 -10.23
CA ASP A 18 17.38 7.18 -9.28
C ASP A 18 17.87 6.15 -8.24
N ASN A 19 17.10 5.09 -8.01
CA ASN A 19 17.46 4.01 -7.08
C ASN A 19 17.27 2.69 -7.83
N PRO A 20 18.11 2.40 -8.84
CA PRO A 20 17.89 1.32 -9.79
C PRO A 20 17.79 -0.03 -9.07
N ASP A 21 16.82 -0.84 -9.46
CA ASP A 21 16.70 -2.23 -9.04
C ASP A 21 17.27 -3.18 -10.11
N ALA A 22 17.02 -4.48 -9.96
CA ALA A 22 17.55 -5.47 -10.89
C ALA A 22 16.88 -5.40 -12.27
N ASP A 23 15.60 -5.01 -12.36
CA ASP A 23 14.91 -4.94 -13.65
C ASP A 23 15.35 -3.73 -14.46
N SER A 24 15.51 -2.57 -13.80
CA SER A 24 16.08 -1.39 -14.43
C SER A 24 17.52 -1.62 -14.92
N LEU A 25 18.36 -2.28 -14.10
CA LEU A 25 19.74 -2.61 -14.50
C LEU A 25 19.79 -3.62 -15.65
N ALA A 26 18.94 -4.64 -15.62
CA ALA A 26 18.84 -5.64 -16.69
C ALA A 26 18.36 -5.02 -18.00
N SER A 27 17.33 -4.18 -17.92
CA SER A 27 16.74 -3.43 -19.02
C SER A 27 17.76 -2.53 -19.70
N GLY A 28 18.47 -1.70 -18.93
CA GLY A 28 19.50 -0.83 -19.48
C GLY A 28 20.70 -1.60 -20.04
N PHE A 29 21.09 -2.71 -19.42
CA PHE A 29 22.15 -3.59 -19.95
C PHE A 29 21.75 -4.23 -21.29
N ALA A 30 20.50 -4.64 -21.44
CA ALA A 30 19.97 -5.22 -22.68
C ALA A 30 20.01 -4.22 -23.84
N LEU A 31 19.56 -2.97 -23.58
CA LEU A 31 19.66 -1.88 -24.55
C LEU A 31 21.12 -1.57 -24.89
N TYR A 32 21.99 -1.47 -23.89
CA TYR A 32 23.42 -1.22 -24.09
C TYR A 32 24.05 -2.25 -25.04
N ILE A 33 23.81 -3.55 -24.79
CA ILE A 33 24.32 -4.64 -25.64
C ILE A 33 23.69 -4.59 -27.03
N TYR A 34 22.40 -4.31 -27.15
CA TYR A 34 21.72 -4.18 -28.43
C TYR A 34 22.35 -3.08 -29.30
N PHE A 35 22.57 -1.89 -28.74
CA PHE A 35 23.20 -0.77 -29.46
C PHE A 35 24.66 -1.06 -29.82
N GLN A 36 25.44 -1.62 -28.91
CA GLN A 36 26.82 -2.02 -29.20
C GLN A 36 26.92 -3.03 -30.35
N LYS A 37 26.04 -4.03 -30.39
CA LYS A 37 25.98 -5.02 -31.47
C LYS A 37 25.59 -4.41 -32.82
N ASN A 38 24.92 -3.27 -32.81
CA ASN A 38 24.58 -2.49 -33.99
C ASN A 38 25.59 -1.37 -34.30
N GLY A 39 26.77 -1.39 -33.67
CA GLY A 39 27.87 -0.46 -33.98
C GLY A 39 27.71 0.93 -33.37
N LYS A 40 26.86 1.09 -32.36
CA LYS A 40 26.70 2.32 -31.58
C LYS A 40 27.53 2.28 -30.30
N ASP A 41 27.75 3.44 -29.69
CA ASP A 41 28.51 3.59 -28.43
C ASP A 41 27.65 4.30 -27.36
N PRO A 42 26.64 3.60 -26.80
CA PRO A 42 25.73 4.20 -25.84
C PRO A 42 26.41 4.43 -24.48
N VAL A 43 26.00 5.48 -23.77
CA VAL A 43 26.37 5.70 -22.37
C VAL A 43 25.24 5.16 -21.47
N PHE A 44 25.56 4.26 -20.54
CA PHE A 44 24.58 3.70 -19.60
C PHE A 44 24.78 4.25 -18.19
N ILE A 45 23.78 4.97 -17.67
CA ILE A 45 23.88 5.72 -16.42
C ILE A 45 22.69 5.47 -15.48
N TYR A 46 22.91 5.74 -14.21
CA TYR A 46 21.84 6.10 -13.26
C TYR A 46 22.25 7.35 -12.49
N ARG A 47 21.24 8.03 -11.95
CA ARG A 47 21.40 9.28 -11.22
C ARG A 47 20.77 9.13 -9.83
N GLY A 48 20.41 10.23 -9.18
CA GLY A 48 19.82 10.22 -7.84
C GLY A 48 20.81 10.67 -6.77
N GLN A 49 20.37 10.52 -5.51
CA GLN A 49 21.15 10.95 -4.34
C GLN A 49 22.14 9.88 -3.86
N ASN A 50 21.84 8.62 -4.13
CA ASN A 50 22.51 7.47 -3.52
C ASN A 50 23.11 6.55 -4.58
N GLN A 51 24.28 6.02 -4.29
CA GLN A 51 24.88 4.93 -5.08
C GLN A 51 24.23 3.59 -4.74
N ILE A 52 24.29 2.64 -5.69
CA ILE A 52 23.91 1.25 -5.45
C ILE A 52 24.84 0.64 -4.39
N MET A 53 24.27 0.38 -3.21
CA MET A 53 24.98 -0.28 -2.10
C MET A 53 24.46 -1.69 -1.82
N LYS A 54 23.30 -2.06 -2.36
CA LYS A 54 22.62 -3.33 -2.06
C LYS A 54 23.42 -4.50 -2.63
N SER A 55 23.80 -5.46 -1.79
CA SER A 55 24.76 -6.50 -2.14
C SER A 55 24.37 -7.34 -3.36
N ASN A 56 23.08 -7.69 -3.53
CA ASN A 56 22.62 -8.42 -4.70
C ASN A 56 22.81 -7.65 -6.01
N LEU A 57 22.60 -6.32 -6.00
CA LEU A 57 22.78 -5.45 -7.16
C LEU A 57 24.26 -5.18 -7.44
N THR A 58 25.09 -5.00 -6.41
CA THR A 58 26.54 -4.91 -6.58
C THR A 58 27.10 -6.19 -7.22
N ILE A 59 26.68 -7.37 -6.73
CA ILE A 59 27.04 -8.66 -7.36
C ILE A 59 26.55 -8.72 -8.80
N MET A 60 25.32 -8.27 -9.07
CA MET A 60 24.76 -8.24 -10.43
C MET A 60 25.63 -7.39 -11.37
N VAL A 61 25.99 -6.18 -10.97
CA VAL A 61 26.80 -5.27 -11.79
C VAL A 61 28.20 -5.83 -12.02
N GLU A 62 28.87 -6.29 -10.96
CA GLU A 62 30.25 -6.79 -11.03
C GLU A 62 30.36 -8.12 -11.77
N ASP A 63 29.57 -9.13 -11.38
CA ASP A 63 29.71 -10.50 -11.90
C ASP A 63 29.12 -10.65 -13.32
N LEU A 64 28.15 -9.81 -13.70
CA LEU A 64 27.61 -9.79 -15.07
C LEU A 64 28.35 -8.81 -15.99
N GLY A 65 29.18 -7.92 -15.42
CA GLY A 65 29.91 -6.90 -16.16
C GLY A 65 28.99 -5.84 -16.78
N ILE A 66 28.00 -5.38 -16.00
CA ILE A 66 27.06 -4.35 -16.44
C ILE A 66 27.78 -2.99 -16.44
N PRO A 67 27.91 -2.31 -17.59
CA PRO A 67 28.70 -1.08 -17.70
C PRO A 67 27.88 0.16 -17.35
N VAL A 68 27.18 0.11 -16.21
CA VAL A 68 26.42 1.25 -15.68
C VAL A 68 27.33 2.16 -14.87
N SER A 69 27.22 3.48 -15.03
CA SER A 69 27.91 4.45 -14.18
C SER A 69 26.94 5.30 -13.35
N TYR A 70 27.38 5.71 -12.15
CA TYR A 70 26.66 6.66 -11.31
C TYR A 70 27.06 8.08 -11.69
N GLU A 71 26.12 8.84 -12.25
CA GLU A 71 26.39 10.18 -12.80
C GLU A 71 25.44 11.23 -12.21
N PRO A 72 25.56 11.56 -10.90
CA PRO A 72 24.64 12.48 -10.22
C PRO A 72 24.66 13.87 -10.88
N ASP A 73 25.80 14.28 -11.40
CA ASP A 73 26.06 15.59 -12.01
C ASP A 73 26.12 15.54 -13.55
N PHE A 74 25.53 14.53 -14.20
CA PHE A 74 25.52 14.43 -15.66
C PHE A 74 24.94 15.70 -16.31
N ASP A 75 25.76 16.40 -17.10
CA ASP A 75 25.50 17.75 -17.62
C ASP A 75 25.40 17.81 -19.16
N ARG A 76 25.50 16.67 -19.83
CA ARG A 76 25.37 16.57 -21.29
C ARG A 76 23.90 16.54 -21.73
N VAL A 77 23.65 17.07 -22.92
CA VAL A 77 22.35 17.00 -23.61
C VAL A 77 22.48 16.05 -24.81
N PRO A 78 22.16 14.75 -24.65
CA PRO A 78 22.30 13.77 -25.72
C PRO A 78 21.29 14.01 -26.84
N GLU A 79 21.57 13.38 -27.99
CA GLU A 79 20.64 13.35 -29.11
C GLU A 79 19.41 12.50 -28.77
N LEU A 80 19.65 11.33 -28.17
CA LEU A 80 18.62 10.43 -27.66
C LEU A 80 18.89 10.08 -26.19
N LEU A 81 17.89 10.30 -25.34
CA LEU A 81 17.81 9.72 -24.01
C LEU A 81 16.77 8.60 -24.03
N ILE A 82 17.12 7.43 -23.52
CA ILE A 82 16.21 6.31 -23.32
C ILE A 82 16.06 6.12 -21.81
N THR A 83 14.86 6.31 -21.28
CA THR A 83 14.56 5.88 -19.90
C THR A 83 14.03 4.45 -19.95
N CYS A 84 14.61 3.57 -19.13
CA CYS A 84 14.20 2.18 -19.04
C CYS A 84 13.70 1.86 -17.63
N ASP A 85 12.59 1.12 -17.57
CA ASP A 85 11.91 0.76 -16.33
C ASP A 85 11.49 1.99 -15.49
N CYS A 86 11.29 3.12 -16.18
CA CYS A 86 10.82 4.37 -15.61
C CYS A 86 10.40 5.36 -16.70
N GLN A 87 9.57 6.32 -16.32
CA GLN A 87 9.00 7.31 -17.25
C GLN A 87 9.70 8.66 -17.11
N TYR A 88 9.94 9.32 -18.24
CA TYR A 88 10.57 10.62 -18.27
C TYR A 88 9.74 11.67 -17.50
N GLY A 89 10.33 12.28 -16.47
CA GLY A 89 9.66 13.25 -15.60
C GLY A 89 8.95 12.65 -14.38
N GLN A 90 9.04 11.33 -14.17
CA GLN A 90 8.57 10.70 -12.94
C GLN A 90 9.40 11.13 -11.73
N LYS A 91 8.79 11.20 -10.54
CA LYS A 91 9.41 11.76 -9.32
C LYS A 91 10.72 11.07 -8.90
N ASN A 92 10.86 9.78 -9.18
CA ASN A 92 12.03 8.96 -8.87
C ASN A 92 13.06 8.92 -10.03
N VAL A 93 12.99 9.86 -10.96
CA VAL A 93 13.92 9.97 -12.09
C VAL A 93 14.49 11.39 -12.14
N THR A 94 15.78 11.53 -11.90
CA THR A 94 16.48 12.80 -12.07
C THR A 94 16.42 13.21 -13.54
N LEU A 95 15.87 14.39 -13.81
CA LEU A 95 15.64 14.87 -15.16
C LEU A 95 16.98 15.11 -15.90
N THR A 96 17.19 14.38 -16.99
CA THR A 96 18.27 14.65 -17.95
C THR A 96 17.68 15.30 -19.20
N PRO A 97 18.07 16.54 -19.55
CA PRO A 97 17.62 17.17 -20.80
C PRO A 97 18.16 16.42 -22.02
N ALA A 98 17.36 16.23 -23.06
CA ALA A 98 17.77 15.58 -24.31
C ALA A 98 17.03 16.17 -25.52
N LYS A 99 17.55 16.00 -26.74
CA LYS A 99 16.85 16.44 -27.96
C LYS A 99 15.64 15.57 -28.28
N THR A 100 15.80 14.26 -28.06
CA THR A 100 14.75 13.25 -28.24
C THR A 100 14.74 12.35 -27.01
N VAL A 101 13.54 11.97 -26.57
CA VAL A 101 13.35 11.05 -25.44
C VAL A 101 12.56 9.84 -25.91
N ALA A 102 13.05 8.66 -25.56
CA ALA A 102 12.33 7.40 -25.69
C ALA A 102 12.10 6.77 -24.31
N VAL A 103 10.97 6.08 -24.13
CA VAL A 103 10.59 5.42 -22.87
C VAL A 103 10.29 3.97 -23.16
N ILE A 104 10.87 3.05 -22.39
CA ILE A 104 10.51 1.63 -22.39
C ILE A 104 10.23 1.22 -20.96
N ASP A 105 9.01 0.78 -20.67
CA ASP A 105 8.54 0.58 -19.30
C ASP A 105 7.41 -0.48 -19.22
N HIS A 106 7.17 -1.00 -18.02
CA HIS A 106 6.07 -1.91 -17.71
C HIS A 106 5.16 -1.38 -16.59
N HIS A 107 5.45 -0.22 -16.00
CA HIS A 107 4.57 0.36 -15.00
C HIS A 107 3.29 0.93 -15.62
N GLN A 108 2.30 1.26 -14.77
CA GLN A 108 1.15 2.05 -15.19
C GLN A 108 1.62 3.44 -15.65
N VAL A 109 0.96 3.99 -16.67
CA VAL A 109 1.31 5.31 -17.19
C VAL A 109 0.90 6.37 -16.16
N THR A 110 1.88 7.15 -15.69
CA THR A 110 1.68 8.18 -14.65
C THR A 110 2.03 9.59 -15.10
N VAL A 111 2.67 9.72 -16.27
CA VAL A 111 3.06 11.00 -16.88
C VAL A 111 2.71 11.00 -18.37
N ASP A 112 2.72 12.19 -18.99
CA ASP A 112 2.58 12.31 -20.43
C ASP A 112 3.80 11.67 -21.13
N LEU A 113 3.54 10.66 -21.95
CA LEU A 113 4.59 9.89 -22.61
C LEU A 113 5.09 10.60 -23.88
N PRO A 114 6.42 10.61 -24.13
CA PRO A 114 6.98 11.00 -25.42
C PRO A 114 6.46 10.12 -26.58
N GLU A 115 6.59 10.62 -27.81
CA GLU A 115 6.18 9.87 -29.01
C GLU A 115 6.88 8.51 -29.14
N LEU A 116 8.17 8.44 -28.78
CA LEU A 116 8.98 7.22 -28.82
C LEU A 116 8.82 6.39 -27.53
N SER A 117 7.60 6.02 -27.19
CA SER A 117 7.32 5.22 -25.99
C SER A 117 6.81 3.82 -26.32
N GLU A 118 7.26 2.84 -25.55
CA GLU A 118 6.77 1.46 -25.53
C GLU A 118 6.50 1.05 -24.07
N VAL A 119 5.25 1.19 -23.63
CA VAL A 119 4.84 0.84 -22.25
C VAL A 119 3.86 -0.33 -22.29
N ARG A 120 4.17 -1.40 -21.57
CA ARG A 120 3.35 -2.63 -21.57
C ARG A 120 2.98 -3.06 -20.16
N SER A 121 1.97 -2.44 -19.57
CA SER A 121 1.63 -2.63 -18.15
C SER A 121 1.04 -3.97 -17.76
N SER A 122 0.89 -4.90 -18.70
CA SER A 122 0.35 -6.25 -18.47
C SER A 122 1.42 -7.31 -18.26
N VAL A 123 2.71 -6.99 -18.46
CA VAL A 123 3.83 -7.93 -18.22
C VAL A 123 4.49 -7.66 -16.88
N SER A 124 5.15 -8.67 -16.32
CA SER A 124 5.69 -8.58 -14.97
C SER A 124 6.90 -7.67 -14.83
N SER A 125 7.66 -7.41 -15.90
CA SER A 125 8.85 -6.56 -15.83
C SER A 125 9.23 -5.88 -17.15
N CYS A 126 9.98 -4.78 -17.10
CA CYS A 126 10.55 -4.11 -18.27
C CYS A 126 11.60 -4.99 -18.97
N SER A 127 12.31 -5.88 -18.25
CA SER A 127 13.17 -6.90 -18.88
C SER A 127 12.39 -7.76 -19.90
N THR A 128 11.14 -8.10 -19.62
CA THR A 128 10.29 -8.84 -20.57
C THR A 128 9.92 -8.01 -21.79
N VAL A 129 9.63 -6.72 -21.61
CA VAL A 129 9.35 -5.80 -22.71
C VAL A 129 10.55 -5.74 -23.67
N ILE A 130 11.75 -5.46 -23.13
CA ILE A 130 12.96 -5.31 -23.95
C ILE A 130 13.36 -6.64 -24.59
N TRP A 131 13.29 -7.75 -23.85
CA TRP A 131 13.54 -9.08 -24.41
C TRP A 131 12.63 -9.38 -25.61
N ASP A 132 11.33 -9.08 -25.50
CA ASP A 132 10.40 -9.30 -26.60
C ASP A 132 10.68 -8.40 -27.80
N MET A 133 11.04 -7.12 -27.56
CA MET A 133 11.44 -6.22 -28.63
C MET A 133 12.71 -6.71 -29.35
N MET A 134 13.72 -7.18 -28.61
CA MET A 134 14.94 -7.79 -29.18
C MET A 134 14.61 -9.06 -29.97
N ARG A 135 13.76 -9.93 -29.41
CA ARG A 135 13.27 -11.16 -30.05
C ARG A 135 12.54 -10.87 -31.37
N ALA A 136 11.68 -9.86 -31.39
CA ALA A 136 10.92 -9.45 -32.58
C ALA A 136 11.83 -8.99 -33.73
N GLU A 137 13.04 -8.54 -33.42
CA GLU A 137 14.06 -8.15 -34.39
C GLU A 137 15.07 -9.25 -34.71
N GLY A 138 14.87 -10.47 -34.18
CA GLY A 138 15.76 -11.61 -34.39
C GLY A 138 17.08 -11.51 -33.63
N PHE A 139 17.19 -10.64 -32.62
CA PHE A 139 18.37 -10.55 -31.77
C PHE A 139 18.41 -11.75 -30.81
N ASN A 140 19.47 -12.56 -30.89
CA ASN A 140 19.62 -13.74 -30.06
C ASN A 140 20.29 -13.40 -28.71
N VAL A 141 19.47 -13.14 -27.69
CA VAL A 141 19.94 -12.86 -26.32
C VAL A 141 20.76 -14.00 -25.69
N THR A 142 20.58 -15.25 -26.14
CA THR A 142 21.25 -16.42 -25.57
C THR A 142 22.72 -16.53 -25.94
N GLU A 143 23.17 -15.79 -26.96
CA GLU A 143 24.60 -15.70 -27.31
C GLU A 143 25.43 -15.00 -26.23
N ASN A 144 24.77 -14.17 -25.42
CA ASN A 144 25.38 -13.53 -24.25
C ASN A 144 24.71 -14.07 -22.98
N LYS A 145 25.39 -15.01 -22.32
CA LYS A 145 24.91 -15.63 -21.08
C LYS A 145 24.72 -14.62 -19.95
N ASN A 146 25.54 -13.56 -19.89
CA ASN A 146 25.41 -12.52 -18.87
C ASN A 146 24.16 -11.68 -19.12
N LEU A 147 23.90 -11.29 -20.36
CA LEU A 147 22.65 -10.62 -20.75
C LEU A 147 21.43 -11.48 -20.41
N SER A 148 21.44 -12.75 -20.80
CA SER A 148 20.36 -13.69 -20.48
C SER A 148 20.15 -13.83 -18.96
N THR A 149 21.23 -13.86 -18.19
CA THR A 149 21.16 -13.94 -16.72
C THR A 149 20.62 -12.66 -16.10
N ALA A 150 21.01 -11.48 -16.60
CA ALA A 150 20.50 -10.18 -16.15
C ALA A 150 19.00 -10.08 -16.39
N LEU A 151 18.56 -10.32 -17.63
CA LEU A 151 17.16 -10.30 -18.04
C LEU A 151 16.30 -11.26 -17.21
N TYR A 152 16.79 -12.48 -16.95
CA TYR A 152 16.10 -13.43 -16.07
C TYR A 152 16.02 -12.90 -14.63
N TYR A 153 17.09 -12.30 -14.12
CA TYR A 153 17.11 -11.82 -12.74
C TYR A 153 16.20 -10.61 -12.52
N GLY A 154 16.11 -9.69 -13.50
CA GLY A 154 15.14 -8.58 -13.48
C GLY A 154 13.70 -9.08 -13.41
N LEU A 155 13.31 -10.00 -14.31
CA LEU A 155 12.00 -10.64 -14.24
C LEU A 155 11.79 -11.38 -12.90
N TYR A 156 12.80 -12.10 -12.41
CA TYR A 156 12.73 -12.84 -11.15
C TYR A 156 12.46 -11.94 -9.94
N THR A 157 13.02 -10.73 -9.89
CA THR A 157 12.80 -9.82 -8.76
C THR A 157 11.40 -9.20 -8.79
N ASP A 158 10.95 -8.75 -9.95
CA ASP A 158 9.70 -7.98 -10.07
C ASP A 158 8.45 -8.85 -9.99
N SER A 159 8.59 -10.13 -10.35
CA SER A 159 7.51 -11.13 -10.25
C SER A 159 7.50 -11.85 -8.89
N ASN A 160 8.06 -11.24 -7.85
CA ASN A 160 8.15 -11.83 -6.51
C ASN A 160 8.71 -13.27 -6.56
N ARG A 161 9.93 -13.42 -7.11
CA ARG A 161 10.60 -14.72 -7.30
C ARG A 161 9.80 -15.70 -8.17
N LEU A 162 9.17 -15.17 -9.23
CA LEU A 162 8.34 -15.91 -10.18
C LEU A 162 7.00 -16.41 -9.63
N SER A 163 6.60 -16.00 -8.42
CA SER A 163 5.29 -16.37 -7.86
C SER A 163 4.15 -15.57 -8.50
N GLU A 164 4.44 -14.39 -9.06
CA GLU A 164 3.48 -13.46 -9.65
C GLU A 164 3.64 -13.40 -11.19
N ILE A 165 3.73 -14.57 -11.83
CA ILE A 165 3.84 -14.70 -13.30
C ILE A 165 2.49 -15.04 -13.90
N PHE A 166 1.84 -14.01 -14.44
CA PHE A 166 0.51 -14.11 -15.03
C PHE A 166 0.52 -14.08 -16.56
N HIS A 167 1.40 -13.27 -17.18
CA HIS A 167 1.40 -13.08 -18.62
C HIS A 167 2.19 -14.18 -19.35
N PRO A 168 1.70 -14.73 -20.47
CA PRO A 168 2.42 -15.78 -21.21
C PRO A 168 3.82 -15.37 -21.68
N LEU A 169 4.02 -14.09 -21.99
CA LEU A 169 5.29 -13.56 -22.48
C LEU A 169 6.42 -13.69 -21.44
N ASP A 170 6.11 -13.54 -20.15
CA ASP A 170 7.09 -13.73 -19.07
C ASP A 170 7.54 -15.21 -19.04
N ARG A 171 6.60 -16.14 -19.27
CA ARG A 171 6.90 -17.59 -19.34
C ARG A 171 7.74 -17.94 -20.55
N ASP A 172 7.39 -17.40 -21.71
CA ASP A 172 8.17 -17.57 -22.94
C ASP A 172 9.61 -17.09 -22.75
N MET A 173 9.79 -15.95 -22.08
CA MET A 173 11.09 -15.42 -21.74
C MET A 173 11.87 -16.40 -20.86
N ILE A 174 11.28 -16.84 -19.74
CA ILE A 174 11.89 -17.81 -18.81
C ILE A 174 12.37 -19.07 -19.55
N ASP A 175 11.52 -19.63 -20.40
CA ASP A 175 11.81 -20.87 -21.15
C ASP A 175 12.91 -20.68 -22.21
N SER A 176 13.06 -19.46 -22.75
CA SER A 176 14.02 -19.16 -23.82
C SER A 176 15.44 -18.87 -23.34
N LEU A 177 15.61 -18.38 -22.10
CA LEU A 177 16.87 -17.84 -21.63
C LEU A 177 17.85 -18.93 -21.17
N ILE A 178 19.13 -18.79 -21.57
CA ILE A 178 20.23 -19.62 -21.07
C ILE A 178 20.97 -18.86 -19.97
N VAL A 179 20.69 -19.23 -18.71
CA VAL A 179 21.14 -18.45 -17.54
C VAL A 179 22.27 -19.11 -16.75
N ASN A 180 23.01 -18.31 -15.99
CA ASN A 180 23.90 -18.78 -14.94
C ASN A 180 23.11 -19.00 -13.64
N LYS A 181 22.59 -20.21 -13.44
CA LYS A 181 21.78 -20.56 -12.25
C LYS A 181 22.51 -20.31 -10.93
N SER A 182 23.81 -20.62 -10.84
CA SER A 182 24.59 -20.35 -9.63
C SER A 182 24.66 -18.87 -9.29
N LEU A 183 24.75 -17.99 -10.30
CA LEU A 183 24.77 -16.55 -10.08
C LEU A 183 23.40 -16.02 -9.68
N ILE A 184 22.31 -16.51 -10.30
CA ILE A 184 20.94 -16.23 -9.84
C ILE A 184 20.78 -16.62 -8.37
N THR A 185 21.21 -17.81 -7.98
CA THR A 185 21.16 -18.26 -6.59
C THR A 185 21.99 -17.37 -5.67
N LYS A 186 23.20 -16.98 -6.08
CA LYS A 186 24.07 -16.07 -5.30
C LYS A 186 23.38 -14.72 -5.07
N MET A 187 22.89 -14.06 -6.13
CA MET A 187 22.21 -12.77 -6.05
C MET A 187 20.91 -12.86 -5.23
N SER A 188 20.12 -13.91 -5.42
CA SER A 188 18.85 -14.13 -4.69
C SER A 188 19.03 -14.29 -3.19
N ASN A 189 20.22 -14.70 -2.72
CA ASN A 189 20.54 -14.88 -1.31
C ASN A 189 21.38 -13.74 -0.72
N ALA A 190 21.76 -12.73 -1.51
CA ALA A 190 22.58 -11.61 -1.09
C ALA A 190 21.75 -10.35 -0.75
N ASN A 191 20.67 -10.53 0.01
CA ASN A 191 19.75 -9.43 0.35
C ASN A 191 20.19 -8.61 1.58
N ILE A 192 21.16 -9.12 2.36
CA ILE A 192 21.66 -8.51 3.60
C ILE A 192 23.18 -8.60 3.55
N SER A 193 23.87 -7.48 3.78
CA SER A 193 25.32 -7.42 3.94
C SER A 193 25.78 -7.95 5.30
N LEU A 194 27.08 -8.20 5.46
CA LEU A 194 27.62 -8.66 6.74
C LEU A 194 27.38 -7.63 7.86
N GLU A 195 27.55 -6.34 7.58
CA GLU A 195 27.31 -5.26 8.54
C GLU A 195 25.82 -5.20 8.94
N GLU A 196 24.91 -5.30 7.98
CA GLU A 196 23.46 -5.32 8.26
C GLU A 196 23.05 -6.57 9.04
N LEU A 197 23.71 -7.71 8.81
CA LEU A 197 23.51 -8.93 9.58
C LEU A 197 24.00 -8.77 11.02
N GLU A 198 25.14 -8.11 11.24
CA GLU A 198 25.65 -7.78 12.58
C GLU A 198 24.69 -6.83 13.32
N ILE A 199 24.20 -5.78 12.65
CA ILE A 199 23.19 -4.87 13.19
C ILE A 199 21.92 -5.64 13.59
N THR A 200 21.45 -6.54 12.71
CA THR A 200 20.27 -7.37 12.96
C THR A 200 20.47 -8.29 14.16
N GLY A 201 21.63 -8.97 14.23
CA GLY A 201 21.95 -9.88 15.33
C GLY A 201 22.02 -9.16 16.68
N GLU A 202 22.67 -8.00 16.73
CA GLU A 202 22.75 -7.19 17.95
C GLU A 202 21.37 -6.70 18.40
N ALA A 203 20.54 -6.28 17.46
CA ALA A 203 19.19 -5.82 17.78
C ALA A 203 18.32 -6.95 18.36
N ILE A 204 18.39 -8.16 17.77
CA ILE A 204 17.66 -9.34 18.25
C ILE A 204 18.12 -9.74 19.66
N LEU A 205 19.42 -9.65 19.96
CA LEU A 205 19.94 -10.01 21.29
C LEU A 205 19.45 -9.07 22.41
N ASN A 206 19.04 -7.85 22.07
CA ASN A 206 18.62 -6.81 23.02
C ASN A 206 17.12 -6.49 22.94
N LEU A 207 16.30 -7.42 22.43
CA LEU A 207 14.86 -7.23 22.37
C LEU A 207 14.21 -7.21 23.77
N GLU A 208 13.10 -6.49 23.88
CA GLU A 208 12.25 -6.43 25.07
C GLU A 208 10.88 -7.04 24.75
N TYR A 209 10.54 -8.14 25.43
CA TYR A 209 9.25 -8.82 25.27
C TYR A 209 8.32 -8.50 26.44
N HIS A 210 7.13 -8.02 26.10
CA HIS A 210 6.07 -7.73 27.06
C HIS A 210 5.02 -8.83 27.02
N GLU A 211 5.21 -9.85 27.86
CA GLU A 211 4.45 -11.11 27.84
C GLU A 211 2.93 -10.92 27.98
N GLU A 212 2.48 -10.05 28.89
CA GLU A 212 1.05 -9.82 29.14
C GLU A 212 0.30 -9.28 27.92
N ARG A 213 0.96 -8.45 27.11
CA ARG A 213 0.39 -7.75 25.94
C ARG A 213 0.93 -8.28 24.61
N ARG A 214 1.76 -9.32 24.66
CA ARG A 214 2.33 -10.04 23.52
C ARG A 214 2.97 -9.15 22.47
N TYR A 215 3.71 -8.12 22.88
CA TYR A 215 4.46 -7.28 21.94
C TYR A 215 5.96 -7.26 22.21
N LEU A 216 6.71 -6.99 21.15
CA LEU A 216 8.17 -6.83 21.16
C LEU A 216 8.56 -5.39 20.85
N ILE A 217 9.52 -4.86 21.61
CA ILE A 217 10.24 -3.65 21.27
C ILE A 217 11.70 -4.02 21.02
N LEU A 218 12.28 -3.50 19.94
CA LEU A 218 13.67 -3.73 19.60
C LEU A 218 14.33 -2.44 19.15
N ARG A 219 15.51 -2.19 19.71
CA ARG A 219 16.38 -1.10 19.31
C ARG A 219 17.52 -1.64 18.45
N SER A 220 17.66 -1.12 17.24
CA SER A 220 18.81 -1.39 16.37
C SER A 220 19.78 -0.21 16.38
N LYS A 221 21.00 -0.46 15.91
CA LYS A 221 21.88 0.60 15.43
C LYS A 221 21.25 1.30 14.21
N PRO A 222 21.65 2.55 13.91
CA PRO A 222 21.26 3.22 12.68
C PRO A 222 21.54 2.34 11.46
N CYS A 223 20.53 2.13 10.63
CA CYS A 223 20.60 1.28 9.45
C CYS A 223 19.65 1.78 8.36
N ASP A 224 19.73 1.20 7.17
CA ASP A 224 18.76 1.45 6.12
C ASP A 224 17.34 1.07 6.62
N PRO A 225 16.31 1.92 6.41
CA PRO A 225 14.93 1.61 6.82
C PRO A 225 14.40 0.28 6.29
N ASN A 226 14.88 -0.21 5.15
CA ASN A 226 14.52 -1.53 4.61
C ASN A 226 15.05 -2.66 5.50
N ILE A 227 16.23 -2.51 6.09
CA ILE A 227 16.79 -3.47 7.04
C ILE A 227 15.99 -3.45 8.34
N LEU A 228 15.63 -2.27 8.84
CA LEU A 228 14.73 -2.17 9.99
C LEU A 228 13.38 -2.88 9.72
N GLY A 229 12.86 -2.72 8.50
CA GLY A 229 11.68 -3.43 8.02
C GLY A 229 11.86 -4.95 7.96
N LEU A 230 12.99 -5.43 7.46
CA LEU A 230 13.35 -6.86 7.38
C LEU A 230 13.45 -7.49 8.77
N ILE A 231 14.10 -6.80 9.71
CA ILE A 231 14.17 -7.22 11.12
C ILE A 231 12.76 -7.35 11.69
N SER A 232 11.90 -6.38 11.42
CA SER A 232 10.51 -6.40 11.90
C SER A 232 9.70 -7.56 11.31
N ASP A 233 9.86 -7.81 10.00
CA ASP A 233 9.21 -8.91 9.28
C ASP A 233 9.65 -10.27 9.80
N PHE A 234 10.93 -10.45 10.13
CA PHE A 234 11.43 -11.69 10.71
C PHE A 234 10.91 -11.90 12.15
N ILE A 235 10.87 -10.84 12.95
CA ILE A 235 10.54 -10.95 14.38
C ILE A 235 9.05 -11.17 14.61
N ILE A 236 8.16 -10.58 13.81
CA ILE A 236 6.72 -10.76 13.95
C ILE A 236 6.28 -12.21 13.70
N GLU A 237 7.10 -13.03 13.04
CA GLU A 237 6.86 -14.47 12.86
C GLU A 237 7.12 -15.29 14.14
N THR A 238 7.53 -14.65 15.24
CA THR A 238 7.74 -15.32 16.53
C THR A 238 6.39 -15.71 17.15
N ALA A 239 6.20 -17.01 17.40
CA ALA A 239 4.99 -17.51 18.04
C ALA A 239 4.74 -16.83 19.39
N GLY A 240 3.53 -16.29 19.56
CA GLY A 240 3.14 -15.56 20.77
C GLY A 240 3.40 -14.06 20.72
N VAL A 241 3.86 -13.51 19.59
CA VAL A 241 4.02 -12.07 19.37
C VAL A 241 2.94 -11.58 18.40
N ASP A 242 2.18 -10.57 18.83
CA ASP A 242 1.09 -9.94 18.05
C ASP A 242 1.50 -8.66 17.35
N VAL A 243 2.45 -7.95 17.97
CA VAL A 243 2.93 -6.64 17.54
C VAL A 243 4.44 -6.58 17.76
N CYS A 244 5.17 -6.06 16.78
CA CYS A 244 6.58 -5.72 16.97
C CYS A 244 6.84 -4.27 16.57
N LEU A 245 7.71 -3.61 17.33
CA LEU A 245 8.21 -2.27 17.05
C LEU A 245 9.73 -2.32 17.06
N ALA A 246 10.33 -2.16 15.89
CA ALA A 246 11.76 -1.95 15.74
C ALA A 246 12.05 -0.46 15.54
N TYR A 247 13.10 0.07 16.16
CA TYR A 247 13.52 1.46 15.94
C TYR A 247 15.02 1.63 16.02
N TYR A 248 15.52 2.70 15.41
CA TYR A 248 16.87 3.20 15.66
C TYR A 248 16.83 4.69 16.00
N VAL A 249 17.87 5.16 16.68
CA VAL A 249 18.06 6.57 17.03
C VAL A 249 19.27 7.10 16.27
N SER A 250 19.06 8.17 15.49
CA SER A 250 20.13 8.94 14.83
C SER A 250 20.06 10.41 15.25
N PRO A 251 21.10 11.23 15.00
CA PRO A 251 21.07 12.66 15.32
C PRO A 251 19.98 13.44 14.59
N SER A 252 19.57 13.02 13.39
CA SER A 252 18.58 13.70 12.57
C SER A 252 17.16 13.20 12.77
N GLU A 253 17.01 11.92 13.12
CA GLU A 253 15.70 11.27 13.19
C GLU A 253 15.75 9.98 14.02
N ILE A 254 14.60 9.62 14.58
CA ILE A 254 14.33 8.28 15.10
C ILE A 254 13.35 7.62 14.13
N LYS A 255 13.78 6.53 13.50
CA LYS A 255 12.91 5.75 12.60
C LYS A 255 12.34 4.56 13.32
N LEU A 256 11.06 4.31 13.07
CA LEU A 256 10.30 3.20 13.61
C LEU A 256 9.76 2.36 12.47
N SER A 257 9.74 1.06 12.67
CA SER A 257 9.04 0.08 11.85
C SER A 257 8.13 -0.73 12.77
N VAL A 258 6.84 -0.76 12.43
CA VAL A 258 5.81 -1.44 13.21
C VAL A 258 5.22 -2.56 12.36
N ARG A 259 5.05 -3.74 12.98
CA ARG A 259 4.28 -4.84 12.42
C ARG A 259 3.19 -5.25 13.39
N SER A 260 2.05 -5.64 12.84
CA SER A 260 1.03 -6.33 13.60
C SER A 260 0.42 -7.46 12.79
N CYS A 261 0.15 -8.57 13.49
CA CYS A 261 -0.58 -9.71 12.98
C CYS A 261 -1.92 -9.92 13.71
N THR A 262 -2.35 -8.95 14.54
CA THR A 262 -3.59 -9.02 15.30
C THR A 262 -4.59 -7.96 14.84
N ARG A 263 -5.88 -8.31 14.86
CA ARG A 263 -6.94 -7.43 14.34
C ARG A 263 -7.27 -6.25 15.26
N GLU A 264 -6.96 -6.35 16.55
CA GLU A 264 -7.23 -5.30 17.54
C GLU A 264 -6.25 -4.12 17.45
N ILE A 265 -5.12 -4.29 16.76
CA ILE A 265 -4.03 -3.31 16.71
C ILE A 265 -3.59 -3.11 15.27
N HIS A 266 -4.06 -2.05 14.63
CA HIS A 266 -3.53 -1.66 13.34
C HIS A 266 -2.15 -0.98 13.49
N ALA A 267 -1.16 -1.45 12.72
CA ALA A 267 0.22 -0.96 12.76
C ALA A 267 0.32 0.52 12.37
N ASN A 268 -0.45 0.98 11.39
CA ASN A 268 -0.50 2.38 10.97
C ASN A 268 -1.01 3.32 12.06
N GLU A 269 -2.07 2.92 12.78
CA GLU A 269 -2.61 3.67 13.91
C GLU A 269 -1.60 3.75 15.06
N LEU A 270 -0.97 2.62 15.40
CA LEU A 270 0.07 2.56 16.42
C LEU A 270 1.26 3.45 16.06
N ALA A 271 1.77 3.36 14.83
CA ALA A 271 2.87 4.20 14.35
C ALA A 271 2.54 5.69 14.43
N LYS A 272 1.32 6.08 14.01
CA LYS A 272 0.83 7.45 14.11
C LYS A 272 0.72 7.91 15.56
N PHE A 273 0.16 7.09 16.44
CA PHE A 273 0.01 7.40 17.87
C PHE A 273 1.37 7.63 18.55
N ILE A 274 2.34 6.77 18.27
CA ILE A 274 3.68 6.88 18.86
C ILE A 274 4.39 8.16 18.41
N ALA A 275 4.21 8.57 17.15
CA ALA A 275 4.82 9.78 16.64
C ALA A 275 4.02 11.08 16.88
N ASP A 276 2.80 10.99 17.41
CA ASP A 276 1.89 12.12 17.52
C ASP A 276 2.51 13.30 18.32
N GLY A 277 2.42 14.49 17.75
CA GLY A 277 3.02 15.73 18.29
C GLY A 277 4.55 15.84 18.23
N ILE A 278 5.28 14.78 17.87
CA ILE A 278 6.76 14.75 17.84
C ILE A 278 7.34 14.22 16.51
N GLY A 279 6.49 13.97 15.53
CA GLY A 279 6.87 13.30 14.30
C GLY A 279 5.67 13.03 13.38
N GLY A 280 5.84 12.06 12.48
CA GLY A 280 4.79 11.57 11.61
C GLY A 280 4.87 10.06 11.44
N GLY A 281 3.72 9.39 11.43
CA GLY A 281 3.59 7.94 11.24
C GLY A 281 2.48 7.60 10.25
N GLY A 282 2.61 6.45 9.60
CA GLY A 282 1.65 5.97 8.60
C GLY A 282 2.04 4.62 8.00
N GLY A 283 1.18 4.08 7.15
CA GLY A 283 1.37 2.78 6.49
C GLY A 283 0.07 2.01 6.38
N HIS A 284 0.18 0.69 6.38
CA HIS A 284 -0.93 -0.25 6.29
C HIS A 284 -1.29 -0.86 7.64
N ILE A 285 -2.41 -1.58 7.69
CA ILE A 285 -2.94 -2.25 8.89
C ILE A 285 -1.91 -3.20 9.51
N THR A 286 -1.14 -3.93 8.71
CA THR A 286 -0.18 -4.94 9.20
C THR A 286 1.27 -4.45 9.22
N LYS A 287 1.61 -3.44 8.40
CA LYS A 287 2.97 -2.92 8.27
C LYS A 287 2.96 -1.40 8.18
N ALA A 288 3.68 -0.73 9.07
CA ALA A 288 3.75 0.71 9.11
C ALA A 288 5.14 1.20 9.54
N GLY A 289 5.36 2.51 9.38
CA GLY A 289 6.56 3.17 9.86
C GLY A 289 6.26 4.54 10.44
N ALA A 290 7.18 5.04 11.24
CA ALA A 290 7.11 6.40 11.75
C ALA A 290 8.50 7.04 11.83
N THR A 291 8.50 8.37 11.83
CA THR A 291 9.69 9.19 12.04
C THR A 291 9.42 10.15 13.17
N ILE A 292 10.22 10.09 14.23
CA ILE A 292 10.19 11.04 15.35
C ILE A 292 11.40 11.97 15.21
N ARG A 293 11.18 13.25 15.53
CA ARG A 293 12.22 14.27 15.58
C ARG A 293 12.87 14.28 16.95
N PRO A 294 14.17 13.92 17.09
CA PRO A 294 14.85 13.82 18.37
C PRO A 294 14.76 15.11 19.20
N GLU A 295 14.79 16.27 18.54
CA GLU A 295 14.72 17.58 19.18
C GLU A 295 13.37 17.92 19.83
N LEU A 296 12.31 17.17 19.52
CA LEU A 296 11.00 17.33 20.12
C LEU A 296 10.78 16.41 21.33
N LEU A 297 11.74 15.53 21.63
CA LEU A 297 11.66 14.66 22.79
C LEU A 297 11.99 15.42 24.09
N THR A 298 11.19 15.16 25.13
CA THR A 298 11.43 15.68 26.49
C THR A 298 12.19 14.69 27.37
N ASP A 299 12.32 13.44 26.94
CA ASP A 299 12.98 12.33 27.63
C ASP A 299 13.76 11.49 26.59
N ASP A 300 14.49 10.47 27.00
CA ASP A 300 15.16 9.59 26.03
C ASP A 300 14.16 8.81 25.16
N ALA A 301 14.65 8.39 23.99
CA ALA A 301 13.83 7.73 22.97
C ALA A 301 13.22 6.42 23.48
N ASP A 302 14.00 5.62 24.22
CA ASP A 302 13.61 4.29 24.67
C ASP A 302 12.47 4.42 25.69
N ASN A 303 12.59 5.34 26.65
CA ASN A 303 11.54 5.66 27.62
C ASN A 303 10.30 6.24 26.96
N THR A 304 10.47 7.16 25.99
CA THR A 304 9.33 7.74 25.27
C THR A 304 8.56 6.69 24.50
N ILE A 305 9.24 5.82 23.75
CA ILE A 305 8.62 4.76 22.96
C ILE A 305 7.92 3.75 23.89
N ASN A 306 8.58 3.31 24.96
CA ASN A 306 7.99 2.39 25.94
C ASN A 306 6.75 2.97 26.62
N LEU A 307 6.79 4.25 27.01
CA LEU A 307 5.63 4.93 27.60
C LEU A 307 4.48 5.04 26.60
N ARG A 308 4.76 5.45 25.36
CA ARG A 308 3.72 5.59 24.33
C ARG A 308 3.13 4.24 23.89
N MET A 309 3.95 3.19 23.83
CA MET A 309 3.47 1.81 23.62
C MET A 309 2.49 1.40 24.72
N ARG A 310 2.86 1.56 26.00
CA ARG A 310 1.95 1.26 27.12
C ARG A 310 0.67 2.07 27.04
N ASN A 311 0.78 3.39 26.87
CA ASN A 311 -0.38 4.27 26.76
C ASN A 311 -1.31 3.89 25.62
N TYR A 312 -0.80 3.40 24.48
CA TYR A 312 -1.65 2.95 23.38
C TYR A 312 -2.50 1.74 23.78
N TYR A 313 -1.88 0.75 24.42
CA TYR A 313 -2.59 -0.45 24.91
C TYR A 313 -3.56 -0.14 26.05
N ASP A 314 -3.26 0.85 26.89
CA ASP A 314 -4.12 1.29 27.98
C ASP A 314 -5.25 2.23 27.53
N ARG A 315 -5.15 2.79 26.32
CA ARG A 315 -6.08 3.81 25.84
C ARG A 315 -7.44 3.25 25.42
N TYR A 316 -7.46 2.07 24.79
CA TYR A 316 -8.65 1.55 24.11
C TYR A 316 -9.24 0.35 24.84
N GLU A 317 -10.52 0.40 25.16
CA GLU A 317 -11.29 -0.81 25.48
C GLU A 317 -11.67 -1.52 24.16
N VAL A 318 -11.39 -2.82 24.06
CA VAL A 318 -11.75 -3.62 22.88
C VAL A 318 -13.03 -4.39 23.16
N LEU A 319 -14.07 -4.09 22.37
CA LEU A 319 -15.41 -4.64 22.50
C LEU A 319 -15.75 -5.52 21.30
N TYR A 320 -16.43 -6.64 21.58
CA TYR A 320 -16.89 -7.61 20.61
C TYR A 320 -18.40 -7.74 20.71
N ALA A 321 -19.13 -7.21 19.72
CA ALA A 321 -20.59 -7.11 19.78
C ALA A 321 -21.29 -8.48 19.91
N ASP A 322 -20.66 -9.56 19.42
CA ASP A 322 -21.14 -10.94 19.53
C ASP A 322 -20.89 -11.59 20.91
N LYS A 323 -20.09 -10.95 21.77
CA LYS A 323 -19.70 -11.48 23.09
C LYS A 323 -20.16 -10.62 24.27
N ILE A 324 -20.73 -9.44 24.00
CA ILE A 324 -21.19 -8.52 25.02
C ILE A 324 -22.69 -8.27 24.88
N THR A 325 -23.31 -7.94 26.00
CA THR A 325 -24.66 -7.37 26.03
C THR A 325 -24.53 -6.04 26.76
N LEU A 326 -24.97 -4.96 26.12
CA LEU A 326 -24.93 -3.64 26.74
C LEU A 326 -26.03 -3.52 27.79
N ASP A 327 -25.65 -3.05 28.98
CA ASP A 327 -26.61 -2.69 30.01
C ASP A 327 -27.39 -1.44 29.59
N MET A 328 -28.67 -1.65 29.25
CA MET A 328 -29.57 -0.60 28.80
C MET A 328 -30.15 0.23 29.96
N GLU A 329 -30.05 -0.20 31.23
CA GLU A 329 -30.63 0.54 32.37
C GLU A 329 -30.03 1.95 32.53
N GLY A 330 -28.79 2.15 32.07
CA GLY A 330 -28.10 3.44 32.08
C GLY A 330 -28.13 4.21 30.76
N MET A 331 -28.85 3.72 29.75
CA MET A 331 -28.88 4.31 28.40
C MET A 331 -30.19 5.05 28.15
N GLN A 332 -30.11 6.19 27.46
CA GLN A 332 -31.30 6.93 27.06
C GLN A 332 -31.82 6.37 25.73
N ALA A 333 -33.15 6.28 25.60
CA ALA A 333 -33.80 5.90 24.36
C ALA A 333 -33.83 7.07 23.37
N TYR A 334 -33.46 6.79 22.12
CA TYR A 334 -33.50 7.74 21.01
C TYR A 334 -34.25 7.16 19.82
N GLU A 335 -34.90 8.04 19.08
CA GLU A 335 -35.51 7.73 17.79
C GLU A 335 -34.69 8.39 16.68
N LYS A 336 -34.53 7.66 15.57
CA LYS A 336 -33.87 8.21 14.38
C LYS A 336 -34.68 9.40 13.84
N ARG A 337 -33.98 10.48 13.50
CA ARG A 337 -34.59 11.63 12.81
C ARG A 337 -34.87 11.28 11.34
N ASP A 338 -35.80 12.01 10.74
CA ASP A 338 -36.06 11.94 9.31
C ASP A 338 -34.81 12.42 8.56
N GLN A 339 -34.10 11.47 7.96
CA GLN A 339 -32.88 11.71 7.21
C GLN A 339 -33.05 11.22 5.79
N LYS A 340 -32.53 12.01 4.85
CA LYS A 340 -32.32 11.58 3.47
C LYS A 340 -30.92 11.00 3.38
N LEU A 341 -30.83 9.71 3.10
CA LEU A 341 -29.58 9.00 2.89
C LEU A 341 -29.51 8.53 1.43
N GLY A 342 -28.33 8.13 0.98
CA GLY A 342 -28.15 7.43 -0.29
C GLY A 342 -28.22 5.92 -0.11
N ALA A 343 -28.70 5.21 -1.13
CA ALA A 343 -28.50 3.78 -1.28
C ALA A 343 -28.04 3.49 -2.70
N VAL A 344 -27.13 2.53 -2.86
CA VAL A 344 -26.64 2.08 -4.17
C VAL A 344 -26.70 0.57 -4.20
N LYS A 345 -27.39 0.00 -5.17
CA LYS A 345 -27.34 -1.42 -5.42
C LYS A 345 -26.01 -1.75 -6.09
N LEU A 346 -25.20 -2.62 -5.49
CA LEU A 346 -23.85 -2.89 -6.01
C LEU A 346 -23.90 -3.50 -7.41
N ALA A 347 -24.89 -4.36 -7.67
CA ALA A 347 -25.13 -4.99 -8.97
C ALA A 347 -25.43 -3.99 -10.12
N ASP A 348 -25.83 -2.75 -9.80
CA ASP A 348 -26.06 -1.70 -10.80
C ASP A 348 -24.75 -1.00 -11.21
N VAL A 349 -23.69 -1.12 -10.39
CA VAL A 349 -22.38 -0.50 -10.62
C VAL A 349 -21.46 -1.47 -11.39
N PHE A 350 -21.37 -2.70 -10.90
CA PHE A 350 -20.62 -3.80 -11.52
C PHE A 350 -21.42 -5.11 -11.45
N PRO A 351 -21.21 -6.06 -12.37
CA PRO A 351 -21.93 -7.33 -12.37
C PRO A 351 -21.76 -8.15 -11.08
N CYS A 352 -22.75 -8.98 -10.77
CA CYS A 352 -22.64 -9.98 -9.70
C CYS A 352 -21.43 -10.89 -9.92
N GLY A 353 -20.71 -11.21 -8.84
CA GLY A 353 -19.49 -11.99 -8.84
C GLY A 353 -18.20 -11.18 -9.01
N THR A 354 -18.28 -9.89 -9.35
CA THR A 354 -17.10 -9.01 -9.39
C THR A 354 -16.59 -8.76 -7.97
N GLN A 355 -15.26 -8.88 -7.79
CA GLN A 355 -14.58 -8.45 -6.57
C GLN A 355 -14.28 -6.96 -6.67
N VAL A 356 -14.79 -6.17 -5.74
CA VAL A 356 -14.66 -4.72 -5.74
C VAL A 356 -14.11 -4.19 -4.42
N GLU A 357 -13.38 -3.09 -4.50
CA GLU A 357 -12.94 -2.26 -3.38
C GLU A 357 -13.76 -0.97 -3.38
N VAL A 358 -14.54 -0.73 -2.34
CA VAL A 358 -15.20 0.56 -2.10
C VAL A 358 -14.25 1.42 -1.28
N ARG A 359 -13.76 2.49 -1.88
CA ARG A 359 -12.89 3.48 -1.24
C ARG A 359 -13.71 4.58 -0.60
N THR A 360 -13.43 4.83 0.67
CA THR A 360 -14.13 5.80 1.52
C THR A 360 -13.13 6.58 2.36
N LEU A 361 -13.57 7.66 3.02
CA LEU A 361 -12.73 8.36 4.02
C LEU A 361 -12.40 7.49 5.24
N GLU A 362 -13.23 6.50 5.53
CA GLU A 362 -13.14 5.60 6.67
C GLU A 362 -12.24 4.39 6.37
N GLY A 363 -11.82 4.25 5.11
CA GLY A 363 -10.95 3.19 4.62
C GLY A 363 -11.56 2.38 3.48
N ASP A 364 -10.74 1.51 2.92
CA ASP A 364 -11.10 0.66 1.78
C ASP A 364 -11.83 -0.61 2.27
N ALA A 365 -12.96 -0.94 1.67
CA ALA A 365 -13.75 -2.15 1.99
C ALA A 365 -13.92 -3.03 0.76
N ASN A 366 -13.59 -4.32 0.88
CA ASN A 366 -13.65 -5.28 -0.22
C ASN A 366 -14.92 -6.13 -0.17
N PHE A 367 -15.58 -6.27 -1.32
CA PHE A 367 -16.84 -7.01 -1.47
C PHE A 367 -16.77 -7.94 -2.68
N THR A 368 -17.51 -9.05 -2.61
CA THR A 368 -17.92 -9.78 -3.81
C THR A 368 -19.38 -9.46 -4.07
N ILE A 369 -19.68 -8.85 -5.22
CA ILE A 369 -21.02 -8.34 -5.49
C ILE A 369 -22.03 -9.49 -5.60
N SER A 370 -23.11 -9.41 -4.82
CA SER A 370 -24.32 -10.21 -4.97
C SER A 370 -25.52 -9.33 -5.34
N ASP A 371 -26.60 -9.95 -5.82
CA ASP A 371 -27.80 -9.24 -6.30
C ASP A 371 -28.62 -8.61 -5.16
N ASP A 372 -28.40 -9.03 -3.92
CA ASP A 372 -29.09 -8.53 -2.73
C ASP A 372 -28.26 -7.53 -1.93
N GLN A 373 -27.08 -7.13 -2.41
CA GLN A 373 -26.20 -6.20 -1.70
C GLN A 373 -26.36 -4.75 -2.14
N TYR A 374 -26.49 -3.90 -1.14
CA TYR A 374 -26.50 -2.45 -1.26
C TYR A 374 -25.40 -1.85 -0.39
N ILE A 375 -24.99 -0.64 -0.74
CA ILE A 375 -24.26 0.26 0.15
C ILE A 375 -25.14 1.46 0.48
N LEU A 376 -25.19 1.83 1.75
CA LEU A 376 -25.78 3.08 2.22
C LEU A 376 -24.74 4.17 2.16
N ILE A 377 -25.18 5.38 1.82
CA ILE A 377 -24.39 6.60 1.89
C ILE A 377 -25.01 7.50 2.96
N GLY A 378 -24.24 7.76 4.00
CA GLY A 378 -24.68 8.58 5.11
C GLY A 378 -24.60 10.09 4.84
N ILE A 379 -24.76 10.89 5.90
CA ILE A 379 -24.91 12.35 5.79
C ILE A 379 -23.57 13.05 5.49
N GLU A 380 -22.47 12.51 6.01
CA GLU A 380 -21.10 13.02 5.80
C GLU A 380 -20.35 12.19 4.73
N GLY A 381 -21.03 11.25 4.06
CA GLY A 381 -20.44 10.39 3.03
C GLY A 381 -19.97 9.02 3.53
N GLU A 382 -20.23 8.70 4.80
CA GLU A 382 -19.96 7.40 5.39
C GLU A 382 -20.66 6.27 4.63
N ILE A 383 -20.01 5.11 4.49
CA ILE A 383 -20.57 3.98 3.73
C ILE A 383 -20.73 2.72 4.57
N TRP A 384 -21.92 2.13 4.47
CA TRP A 384 -22.28 0.92 5.21
C TRP A 384 -22.90 -0.11 4.27
N PRO A 385 -22.43 -1.37 4.25
CA PRO A 385 -23.11 -2.42 3.53
C PRO A 385 -24.46 -2.74 4.19
N ILE A 386 -25.47 -3.04 3.37
CA ILE A 386 -26.78 -3.51 3.83
C ILE A 386 -27.35 -4.50 2.81
N ASN A 387 -28.03 -5.54 3.28
CA ASN A 387 -28.77 -6.42 2.38
C ASN A 387 -30.14 -5.82 2.04
N GLU A 388 -30.70 -6.23 0.91
CA GLU A 388 -31.97 -5.71 0.39
C GLU A 388 -33.11 -5.85 1.41
N ALA A 389 -33.21 -7.00 2.09
CA ALA A 389 -34.27 -7.24 3.06
C ALA A 389 -34.22 -6.26 4.24
N LYS A 390 -33.04 -6.01 4.83
CA LYS A 390 -32.84 -5.07 5.93
C LYS A 390 -33.06 -3.63 5.46
N LEU A 391 -32.65 -3.30 4.24
CA LEU A 391 -32.90 -1.98 3.64
C LEU A 391 -34.40 -1.70 3.54
N MET A 392 -35.15 -2.62 2.93
CA MET A 392 -36.59 -2.45 2.71
C MET A 392 -37.39 -2.41 4.02
N ASN A 393 -36.92 -3.13 5.05
CA ASN A 393 -37.54 -3.08 6.38
C ASN A 393 -37.26 -1.77 7.13
N SER A 394 -36.13 -1.13 6.86
CA SER A 394 -35.64 0.01 7.65
C SER A 394 -35.87 1.37 6.98
N TYR A 395 -36.06 1.40 5.66
CA TYR A 395 -36.08 2.63 4.87
C TYR A 395 -37.14 2.64 3.76
N ASN A 396 -37.68 3.83 3.47
CA ASN A 396 -38.52 4.09 2.31
C ASN A 396 -37.68 4.62 1.15
N ILE A 397 -37.74 3.94 0.01
CA ILE A 397 -37.15 4.41 -1.25
C ILE A 397 -38.01 5.54 -1.84
N THR A 398 -37.38 6.67 -2.16
CA THR A 398 -38.11 7.85 -2.65
C THR A 398 -38.13 7.99 -4.17
N GLY A 399 -37.37 7.17 -4.90
CA GLY A 399 -37.24 7.22 -6.36
C GLY A 399 -36.44 8.42 -6.90
N PHE A 400 -36.03 9.35 -6.04
CA PHE A 400 -35.17 10.49 -6.42
C PHE A 400 -33.69 10.09 -6.35
N LYS A 401 -32.85 10.71 -7.19
CA LYS A 401 -31.39 10.59 -7.06
C LYS A 401 -30.92 11.20 -5.74
N TYR A 402 -29.92 10.59 -5.11
CA TYR A 402 -29.28 11.15 -3.93
C TYR A 402 -28.38 12.33 -4.32
N GLN A 403 -28.41 13.39 -3.51
CA GLN A 403 -27.51 14.53 -3.61
C GLN A 403 -26.96 14.79 -2.21
N GLY A 404 -25.74 14.32 -1.97
CA GLY A 404 -24.96 14.59 -0.76
C GLY A 404 -23.82 15.56 -1.04
N ASP A 405 -23.37 16.28 -0.02
CA ASP A 405 -22.12 17.03 -0.06
C ASP A 405 -21.05 16.13 0.58
N PHE A 406 -20.01 15.78 -0.17
CA PHE A 406 -18.99 14.81 0.24
C PHE A 406 -17.64 15.50 0.36
N GLU A 407 -16.95 15.32 1.49
CA GLU A 407 -15.54 15.69 1.60
C GLU A 407 -14.68 14.85 0.64
N TYR A 408 -15.05 13.58 0.46
CA TYR A 408 -14.53 12.69 -0.57
C TYR A 408 -15.68 11.87 -1.12
N GLU A 409 -15.89 11.95 -2.43
CA GLU A 409 -16.91 11.17 -3.11
C GLU A 409 -16.48 9.70 -3.18
N PRO A 410 -17.24 8.75 -2.62
CA PRO A 410 -16.83 7.37 -2.64
C PRO A 410 -16.76 6.76 -4.04
N GLU A 411 -15.84 5.82 -4.20
CA GLU A 411 -15.55 5.16 -5.47
C GLU A 411 -15.52 3.64 -5.29
N ILE A 412 -16.00 2.92 -6.29
CA ILE A 412 -15.94 1.46 -6.36
C ILE A 412 -14.94 1.09 -7.44
N LYS A 413 -13.89 0.36 -7.06
CA LYS A 413 -12.85 -0.15 -7.95
C LYS A 413 -13.05 -1.65 -8.18
N ASP A 414 -13.13 -2.08 -9.43
CA ASP A 414 -12.99 -3.48 -9.79
C ASP A 414 -11.54 -3.93 -9.57
N LEU A 415 -11.34 -4.94 -8.72
CA LEU A 415 -10.01 -5.40 -8.34
C LEU A 415 -9.31 -6.20 -9.46
N ALA A 416 -10.05 -6.77 -10.41
CA ALA A 416 -9.49 -7.53 -11.52
C ALA A 416 -9.09 -6.62 -12.68
N THR A 417 -9.88 -5.59 -12.98
CA THR A 417 -9.65 -4.71 -14.14
C THR A 417 -9.01 -3.38 -13.76
N GLY A 418 -9.11 -2.97 -12.50
CA GLY A 418 -8.71 -1.65 -12.02
C GLY A 418 -9.69 -0.53 -12.39
N GLU A 419 -10.82 -0.83 -13.04
CA GLU A 419 -11.83 0.17 -13.41
C GLU A 419 -12.42 0.80 -12.14
N VAL A 420 -12.48 2.13 -12.09
CA VAL A 420 -13.03 2.89 -10.97
C VAL A 420 -14.31 3.60 -11.40
N LYS A 421 -15.38 3.41 -10.62
CA LYS A 421 -16.67 4.10 -10.81
C LYS A 421 -17.07 4.85 -9.55
N LYS A 422 -17.43 6.12 -9.72
CA LYS A 422 -18.02 6.93 -8.64
C LYS A 422 -19.40 6.38 -8.26
N VAL A 423 -19.73 6.48 -6.98
CA VAL A 423 -20.97 5.94 -6.42
C VAL A 423 -22.19 6.83 -6.73
N SER A 424 -22.03 8.15 -6.71
CA SER A 424 -23.14 9.12 -6.82
C SER A 424 -24.08 8.94 -8.02
N PRO A 425 -23.62 8.58 -9.24
CA PRO A 425 -24.51 8.38 -10.39
C PRO A 425 -25.58 7.30 -10.17
N PHE A 426 -25.27 6.32 -9.32
CA PHE A 426 -26.09 5.15 -8.99
C PHE A 426 -26.88 5.32 -7.69
N ALA A 427 -26.63 6.39 -6.95
CA ALA A 427 -27.21 6.60 -5.64
C ALA A 427 -28.66 7.12 -5.69
N MET A 428 -29.54 6.43 -4.98
CA MET A 428 -30.95 6.81 -4.79
C MET A 428 -31.22 7.31 -3.37
N THR A 429 -32.09 8.29 -3.24
CA THR A 429 -32.49 8.83 -1.93
C THR A 429 -33.42 7.85 -1.24
N ILE A 430 -33.03 7.43 -0.04
CA ILE A 430 -33.87 6.70 0.90
C ILE A 430 -34.18 7.59 2.11
N ILE A 431 -35.31 7.35 2.76
CA ILE A 431 -35.72 8.06 3.97
C ILE A 431 -35.97 7.05 5.08
N SER A 432 -35.41 7.32 6.26
CA SER A 432 -35.79 6.58 7.47
C SER A 432 -37.22 6.96 7.86
N PRO A 433 -38.20 6.04 7.90
CA PRO A 433 -39.54 6.37 8.36
C PRO A 433 -39.50 6.89 9.81
N PRO A 434 -40.34 7.87 10.17
CA PRO A 434 -40.42 8.34 11.55
C PRO A 434 -40.71 7.17 12.51
N GLY A 435 -39.84 6.98 13.51
CA GLY A 435 -39.99 5.93 14.51
C GLY A 435 -39.65 4.50 14.05
N SER A 436 -39.02 4.32 12.87
CA SER A 436 -38.70 2.99 12.32
C SER A 436 -37.53 2.28 13.00
N ALA A 437 -36.70 3.01 13.75
CA ALA A 437 -35.58 2.46 14.49
C ALA A 437 -35.38 3.23 15.79
N ARG A 438 -35.46 2.50 16.90
CA ARG A 438 -35.16 2.96 18.25
C ARG A 438 -33.85 2.37 18.71
N ILE A 439 -33.10 3.20 19.41
CA ILE A 439 -31.79 2.83 19.93
C ILE A 439 -31.69 3.23 21.39
N PHE A 440 -30.92 2.48 22.14
CA PHE A 440 -30.41 2.90 23.44
C PHE A 440 -28.98 3.37 23.24
N ALA A 441 -28.66 4.57 23.70
CA ALA A 441 -27.33 5.14 23.52
C ALA A 441 -26.85 5.89 24.76
N LYS A 442 -25.52 5.89 24.94
CA LYS A 442 -24.82 6.71 25.94
C LYS A 442 -23.51 7.24 25.36
N PRO A 443 -23.04 8.41 25.82
CA PRO A 443 -21.73 8.90 25.42
C PRO A 443 -20.63 7.99 25.99
N LEU A 444 -19.55 7.84 25.23
CA LEU A 444 -18.32 7.19 25.63
C LEU A 444 -17.55 8.09 26.60
N ASP A 445 -17.15 7.52 27.72
CA ASP A 445 -16.30 8.14 28.75
C ASP A 445 -14.81 7.75 28.60
N HIS A 446 -14.52 6.78 27.73
CA HIS A 446 -13.17 6.38 27.34
C HIS A 446 -13.17 5.90 25.87
N PRO A 447 -12.00 5.91 25.19
CA PRO A 447 -11.90 5.42 23.82
C PRO A 447 -12.13 3.91 23.71
N ILE A 448 -12.82 3.48 22.66
CA ILE A 448 -13.11 2.07 22.40
C ILE A 448 -12.75 1.66 20.97
N LYS A 449 -12.58 0.35 20.77
CA LYS A 449 -12.56 -0.31 19.47
C LYS A 449 -13.65 -1.36 19.47
N LEU A 450 -14.65 -1.21 18.60
CA LEU A 450 -15.79 -2.09 18.52
C LEU A 450 -15.74 -2.96 17.26
N PHE A 451 -15.64 -4.27 17.46
CA PHE A 451 -15.91 -5.26 16.42
C PHE A 451 -17.41 -5.54 16.36
N THR A 452 -18.02 -5.21 15.24
CA THR A 452 -19.46 -5.42 15.02
C THR A 452 -19.73 -6.86 14.54
N VAL A 453 -20.95 -7.36 14.73
CA VAL A 453 -21.37 -8.69 14.22
C VAL A 453 -21.23 -8.79 12.69
N TRP A 454 -21.28 -7.66 11.99
CA TRP A 454 -21.16 -7.59 10.53
C TRP A 454 -19.72 -7.69 10.03
N ASN A 455 -18.73 -7.48 10.91
CA ASN A 455 -17.32 -7.46 10.55
C ASN A 455 -16.44 -7.87 11.72
N GLU A 456 -16.03 -9.14 11.72
CA GLU A 456 -15.15 -9.71 12.74
C GLU A 456 -13.67 -9.32 12.55
N GLU A 457 -13.29 -8.78 11.39
CA GLU A 457 -11.89 -8.49 11.03
C GLU A 457 -11.52 -7.01 11.15
N LYS A 458 -12.50 -6.10 11.17
CA LYS A 458 -12.27 -4.66 11.33
C LYS A 458 -13.10 -4.10 12.48
N TYR A 459 -12.51 -3.16 13.21
CA TYR A 459 -13.19 -2.42 14.26
C TYR A 459 -13.57 -1.00 13.84
N TYR A 460 -14.58 -0.46 14.50
CA TYR A 460 -14.88 0.97 14.52
C TYR A 460 -14.32 1.58 15.80
N SER A 461 -13.57 2.68 15.66
CA SER A 461 -13.03 3.42 16.81
C SER A 461 -14.04 4.45 17.29
N GLY A 462 -14.17 4.61 18.60
CA GLY A 462 -14.90 5.71 19.22
C GLY A 462 -14.01 6.44 20.23
N ASP A 463 -14.03 7.77 20.21
CA ASP A 463 -13.33 8.60 21.19
C ASP A 463 -14.31 9.13 22.26
N ILE A 464 -13.75 9.76 23.31
CA ILE A 464 -14.54 10.39 24.36
C ILE A 464 -15.51 11.42 23.76
N GLY A 465 -16.79 11.29 24.08
CA GLY A 465 -17.86 12.16 23.57
C GLY A 465 -18.56 11.63 22.32
N ASP A 466 -18.02 10.61 21.65
CA ASP A 466 -18.80 9.78 20.73
C ASP A 466 -19.81 8.93 21.51
N TYR A 467 -20.74 8.28 20.82
CA TYR A 467 -21.79 7.47 21.44
C TYR A 467 -21.64 6.02 21.07
N ILE A 468 -21.80 5.13 22.05
CA ILE A 468 -22.10 3.72 21.78
C ILE A 468 -23.62 3.55 21.80
N ALA A 469 -24.13 2.83 20.82
CA ALA A 469 -25.56 2.59 20.63
C ALA A 469 -25.83 1.11 20.38
N VAL A 470 -27.02 0.67 20.78
CA VAL A 470 -27.59 -0.64 20.49
C VAL A 470 -29.03 -0.47 20.05
N ARG A 471 -29.49 -1.31 19.12
CA ARG A 471 -30.88 -1.28 18.68
C ARG A 471 -31.81 -1.86 19.74
N GLU A 472 -33.02 -1.31 19.85
CA GLU A 472 -34.06 -1.82 20.75
C GLU A 472 -34.54 -3.23 20.34
N ASP A 473 -34.49 -3.56 19.05
CA ASP A 473 -34.97 -4.84 18.49
C ASP A 473 -33.88 -5.88 18.22
N ASP A 474 -32.60 -5.51 18.37
CA ASP A 474 -31.45 -6.40 18.18
C ASP A 474 -30.31 -6.02 19.14
N GLU A 475 -30.15 -6.83 20.20
CA GLU A 475 -29.17 -6.58 21.27
C GLU A 475 -27.71 -6.72 20.82
N HIS A 476 -27.46 -7.33 19.65
CA HIS A 476 -26.12 -7.50 19.10
C HIS A 476 -25.81 -6.51 17.96
N ASP A 477 -26.80 -5.71 17.49
CA ASP A 477 -26.56 -4.61 16.53
C ASP A 477 -26.03 -3.38 17.29
N ILE A 478 -24.81 -3.53 17.81
CA ILE A 478 -24.06 -2.51 18.55
C ILE A 478 -23.15 -1.75 17.58
N TYR A 479 -23.13 -0.42 17.68
CA TYR A 479 -22.30 0.43 16.83
C TYR A 479 -21.89 1.74 17.51
N VAL A 480 -20.87 2.40 16.96
CA VAL A 480 -20.38 3.71 17.41
C VAL A 480 -20.93 4.82 16.51
N ILE A 481 -21.30 5.95 17.11
CA ILE A 481 -21.77 7.14 16.41
C ILE A 481 -20.90 8.32 16.83
N ALA A 482 -20.31 9.02 15.86
CA ALA A 482 -19.54 10.23 16.15
C ALA A 482 -20.39 11.27 16.89
N GLY A 483 -19.88 11.84 17.98
CA GLY A 483 -20.63 12.75 18.85
C GLY A 483 -21.15 13.97 18.11
N ARG A 484 -20.37 14.49 17.16
CA ARG A 484 -20.75 15.62 16.28
C ARG A 484 -21.97 15.33 15.38
N LEU A 485 -22.22 14.05 15.10
CA LEU A 485 -23.32 13.59 14.26
C LEU A 485 -24.56 13.23 15.07
N PHE A 486 -24.41 12.88 16.34
CA PHE A 486 -25.46 12.27 17.14
C PHE A 486 -26.78 13.06 17.12
N ASP A 487 -26.74 14.37 17.39
CA ASP A 487 -27.93 15.24 17.41
C ASP A 487 -28.54 15.51 16.02
N LYS A 488 -27.75 15.37 14.96
CA LYS A 488 -28.25 15.43 13.57
C LYS A 488 -29.00 14.15 13.22
N LEU A 489 -28.54 13.02 13.75
CA LEU A 489 -29.04 11.70 13.41
C LEU A 489 -30.22 11.27 14.29
N TYR A 490 -30.19 11.61 15.57
CA TYR A 490 -31.11 11.09 16.58
C TYR A 490 -31.78 12.21 17.37
N LYS A 491 -32.93 11.91 17.96
CA LYS A 491 -33.64 12.76 18.92
C LYS A 491 -34.09 11.90 20.10
N PRO A 492 -34.16 12.45 21.32
CA PRO A 492 -34.73 11.72 22.46
C PRO A 492 -36.10 11.13 22.11
N SER A 493 -36.31 9.84 22.41
CA SER A 493 -37.62 9.23 22.31
C SER A 493 -38.54 9.86 23.36
N GLY A 494 -39.73 10.30 22.96
CA GLY A 494 -40.63 11.11 23.80
C GLY A 494 -41.37 10.36 24.91
N ILE A 495 -40.87 9.20 25.36
CA ILE A 495 -41.56 8.34 26.34
C ILE A 495 -40.62 8.10 27.51
N VAL A 496 -41.08 8.53 28.70
CA VAL A 496 -40.52 8.22 30.03
C VAL A 496 -40.91 6.82 30.44
#